data_AF-A0A8T5EKT6-F1
#
_entry.id   AF-A0A8T5EKT6-F1
#
_cell.length_a   1.000
_cell.length_b   1.000
_cell.length_c   1.000
_cell.angle_alpha   90.00
_cell.angle_beta   90.00
_cell.angle_gamma   90.00
#
_symmetry.space_group_name_H-M   'P 1'
#
loop_
_entity.id
_entity.type
_entity.pdbx_description
1 polymer ?
#
loop_
_entity_poly.entity_id
_entity_poly.type
_entity_poly.pdbx_seq_one_letter_code
_entity_poly.pdbx_strand_id
1 'polypeptide(L)'
;MSSAVVVWIVAIPLAAAVGIFLWLVWNNNRTLDARLRSGDSGLLSSSSYKITEVIRAPAGSRVEKIAALVPSQNMPGYIQQRLPDGRVAMIPVMAVPQPMRVHQSTTHTTQRLQEK
;
A
#
# COMPACT_ATOMS: atom_id res chain seq x y z
N MET A 1 -52.29 -2.59 31.11
CA MET A 1 -51.30 -1.94 30.22
C MET A 1 -51.61 -2.39 28.81
N SER A 2 -51.72 -1.48 27.84
CA SER A 2 -51.99 -1.87 26.44
C SER A 2 -50.76 -2.56 25.82
N SER A 3 -50.98 -3.48 24.88
CA SER A 3 -49.90 -4.23 24.22
C SER A 3 -48.84 -3.31 23.61
N ALA A 4 -49.25 -2.14 23.10
CA ALA A 4 -48.37 -1.13 22.54
C ALA A 4 -47.34 -0.58 23.56
N VAL A 5 -47.73 -0.37 24.82
CA VAL A 5 -46.83 0.16 25.85
C VAL A 5 -45.72 -0.84 26.17
N VAL A 6 -46.03 -2.13 26.20
CA VAL A 6 -45.05 -3.20 26.44
C VAL A 6 -44.02 -3.25 25.31
N VAL A 7 -44.45 -3.09 24.06
CA VAL A 7 -43.55 -3.06 22.89
C VAL A 7 -42.54 -1.92 23.00
N TRP A 8 -42.99 -0.70 23.33
CA TRP A 8 -42.09 0.45 23.45
C TRP A 8 -41.09 0.32 24.60
N ILE A 9 -41.49 -0.26 25.73
CA ILE A 9 -40.60 -0.51 26.87
C ILE A 9 -39.44 -1.44 26.49
N VAL A 10 -39.64 -2.37 25.56
CA VAL A 10 -38.59 -3.29 25.11
C VAL A 10 -37.82 -2.72 23.91
N ALA A 11 -38.52 -2.13 22.95
CA ALA A 11 -37.91 -1.65 21.71
C ALA A 11 -36.95 -0.48 21.94
N ILE A 12 -37.30 0.47 22.81
CA ILE A 12 -36.48 1.66 23.10
C ILE A 12 -35.12 1.29 23.72
N PRO A 13 -35.03 0.49 24.80
CA PRO A 13 -33.73 0.15 25.37
C PRO A 13 -32.89 -0.72 24.42
N LEU A 14 -33.53 -1.59 23.61
CA LEU A 14 -32.81 -2.36 22.61
C LEU A 14 -32.20 -1.45 21.53
N ALA A 15 -32.98 -0.50 21.00
CA ALA A 15 -32.50 0.48 20.04
C ALA A 15 -31.41 1.38 20.63
N ALA A 16 -31.55 1.80 21.89
CA ALA A 16 -30.54 2.57 22.61
C ALA A 16 -29.25 1.77 22.78
N ALA A 17 -29.32 0.49 23.15
CA ALA A 17 -28.15 -0.37 23.30
C ALA A 17 -27.39 -0.52 21.98
N VAL A 18 -28.10 -0.74 20.87
CA VAL A 18 -27.49 -0.80 19.53
C VAL A 18 -26.86 0.55 19.16
N GLY A 19 -27.56 1.67 19.41
CA GLY A 19 -27.04 3.00 19.14
C GLY A 19 -25.75 3.31 19.91
N ILE A 20 -25.72 2.99 21.21
CA ILE A 20 -24.53 3.14 22.06
C ILE A 20 -23.39 2.26 21.55
N PHE A 21 -23.68 1.01 21.18
CA PHE A 21 -22.66 0.09 20.66
C PHE A 21 -22.03 0.63 19.37
N LEU A 22 -22.84 1.08 18.40
CA LEU A 22 -22.35 1.66 17.15
C LEU A 22 -21.53 2.93 17.41
N TRP A 23 -21.99 3.79 18.33
CA TRP A 23 -21.25 4.98 18.72
C TRP A 23 -19.89 4.62 19.32
N LEU A 24 -19.82 3.64 20.23
CA LEU A 24 -18.57 3.20 20.84
C LEU A 24 -17.59 2.68 19.79
N VAL A 25 -18.05 1.83 18.86
CA VAL A 25 -17.20 1.32 17.77
C VAL A 25 -16.66 2.47 16.92
N TRP A 26 -17.53 3.38 16.49
CA TRP A 26 -17.13 4.53 15.68
C TRP A 26 -16.13 5.45 16.42
N ASN A 27 -16.41 5.76 17.68
CA ASN A 27 -15.58 6.64 18.49
C ASN A 27 -14.18 6.04 18.75
N ASN A 28 -14.10 4.73 18.96
CA ASN A 28 -12.82 4.04 19.11
C ASN A 28 -11.99 4.09 17.82
N ASN A 29 -12.61 3.87 16.66
CA ASN A 29 -11.92 3.96 15.37
C ASN A 29 -11.42 5.38 15.09
N ARG A 30 -12.26 6.40 15.34
CA ARG A 30 -11.85 7.81 15.19
C ARG A 30 -10.69 8.18 16.11
N THR A 31 -10.71 7.68 17.34
CA THR A 31 -9.64 7.93 18.32
C THR A 31 -8.34 7.26 17.88
N LEU A 32 -8.42 6.03 17.36
CA LEU A 32 -7.27 5.33 16.80
C LEU A 32 -6.64 6.13 15.64
N ASP A 33 -7.45 6.62 14.70
CA ASP A 33 -6.97 7.44 13.57
C ASP A 33 -6.25 8.70 14.05
N ALA A 34 -6.80 9.38 15.06
CA ALA A 34 -6.17 10.56 15.64
C ALA A 34 -4.80 10.23 16.25
N ARG A 35 -4.70 9.12 16.98
CA ARG A 35 -3.45 8.66 17.62
C ARG A 35 -2.41 8.21 16.60
N LEU A 36 -2.84 7.53 15.53
CA LEU A 36 -1.98 7.17 14.40
C LEU A 36 -1.44 8.43 13.71
N ARG A 37 -2.29 9.44 13.49
CA ARG A 37 -1.86 10.71 12.87
C ARG A 37 -0.89 11.49 13.75
N SER A 38 -0.99 11.38 15.08
CA SER A 38 -0.01 11.96 16.00
C SER A 38 1.25 11.12 16.19
N GLY A 39 1.31 9.91 15.61
CA GLY A 39 2.43 9.00 15.81
C GLY A 39 2.58 8.52 17.25
N ASP A 40 1.45 8.28 17.95
CA ASP A 40 1.46 7.89 19.36
C ASP A 40 2.11 6.50 19.54
N SER A 41 3.30 6.47 20.14
CA SER A 41 4.06 5.24 20.43
C SER A 41 3.36 4.31 21.41
N GLY A 42 2.41 4.80 22.21
CA GLY A 42 1.60 3.99 23.11
C GLY A 42 0.79 2.91 22.39
N LEU A 43 0.46 3.13 21.10
CA LEU A 43 -0.21 2.13 20.26
C LEU A 43 0.62 0.85 20.07
N LEU A 44 1.96 0.96 20.12
CA LEU A 44 2.87 -0.18 19.98
C LEU A 44 2.90 -1.08 21.23
N SER A 45 2.39 -0.59 22.35
CA SER A 45 2.37 -1.29 23.64
C SER A 45 0.96 -1.72 24.08
N SER A 46 -0.07 -1.35 23.31
CA SER A 46 -1.46 -1.58 23.68
C SER A 46 -1.87 -3.03 23.43
N SER A 47 -2.51 -3.66 24.41
CA SER A 47 -3.14 -4.98 24.23
C SER A 47 -4.42 -4.94 23.40
N SER A 48 -4.99 -3.74 23.18
CA SER A 48 -6.24 -3.56 22.45
C SER A 48 -6.07 -3.60 20.92
N TYR A 49 -4.83 -3.55 20.41
CA TYR A 49 -4.55 -3.52 18.98
C TYR A 49 -3.58 -4.62 18.59
N LYS A 50 -3.88 -5.32 17.48
CA LYS A 50 -2.99 -6.32 16.92
C LYS A 50 -1.97 -5.66 16.01
N ILE A 51 -0.69 -5.78 16.36
CA ILE A 51 0.43 -5.29 15.55
C ILE A 51 0.89 -6.42 14.63
N THR A 52 0.83 -6.21 13.32
CA THR A 52 1.29 -7.20 12.34
C THR A 52 2.77 -7.07 12.03
N GLU A 53 3.27 -5.84 11.97
CA GLU A 53 4.65 -5.52 11.61
C GLU A 53 5.06 -4.17 12.20
N VAL A 54 6.34 -4.03 12.53
CA VAL A 54 6.94 -2.75 12.91
C VAL A 54 8.03 -2.41 11.91
N ILE A 55 7.75 -1.46 11.02
CA ILE A 55 8.72 -0.97 10.03
C ILE A 55 9.49 0.19 10.67
N ARG A 56 10.80 0.01 10.86
CA ARG A 56 11.68 1.07 11.36
C ARG A 56 12.34 1.78 10.19
N ALA A 57 12.33 3.12 10.21
CA ALA A 57 13.10 3.89 9.25
C ALA A 57 14.61 3.65 9.46
N PRO A 58 15.43 3.64 8.40
CA PRO A 58 16.88 3.49 8.52
C PRO A 58 17.51 4.57 9.41
N ALA A 59 18.65 4.26 10.03
CA ALA A 59 19.41 5.22 10.81
C ALA A 59 19.76 6.47 9.97
N GLY A 60 19.50 7.66 10.51
CA GLY A 60 19.66 8.93 9.79
C GLY A 60 18.44 9.38 8.99
N SER A 61 17.34 8.60 8.98
CA SER A 61 16.07 9.03 8.37
C SER A 61 15.39 10.11 9.23
N ARG A 62 14.93 11.19 8.59
CA ARG A 62 14.16 12.27 9.21
C ARG A 62 12.73 12.24 8.68
N VAL A 63 11.75 12.32 9.57
CA VAL A 63 10.34 12.48 9.21
C VAL A 63 10.10 13.97 8.95
N GLU A 64 10.06 14.36 7.68
CA GLU A 64 9.59 15.68 7.27
C GLU A 64 8.09 15.65 7.01
N LYS A 65 7.39 16.74 7.31
CA LYS A 65 5.95 16.89 7.07
C LYS A 65 5.73 17.16 5.58
N ILE A 66 5.96 16.15 4.74
CA ILE A 66 5.72 16.23 3.30
C ILE A 66 4.30 15.72 3.05
N ALA A 67 3.52 16.44 2.22
CA ALA A 67 2.26 15.92 1.71
C ALA A 67 2.53 14.52 1.13
N ALA A 68 1.70 13.54 1.52
CA ALA A 68 1.92 12.12 1.24
C ALA A 68 2.46 11.91 -0.17
N LEU A 69 3.77 11.63 -0.26
CA LEU A 69 4.38 11.13 -1.48
C LEU A 69 3.90 9.70 -1.62
N VAL A 70 2.72 9.54 -2.21
CA VAL A 70 2.33 8.27 -2.81
C VAL A 70 3.48 7.93 -3.75
N PRO A 71 4.24 6.84 -3.53
CA PRO A 71 5.25 6.44 -4.49
C PRO A 71 4.50 6.23 -5.81
N SER A 72 4.75 7.13 -6.77
CA SER A 72 4.12 7.08 -8.08
C SER A 72 4.62 5.81 -8.74
N GLN A 73 3.87 4.73 -8.55
CA GLN A 73 4.26 3.37 -8.92
C GLN A 73 4.46 3.21 -10.43
N ASN A 74 3.99 4.20 -11.22
CA ASN A 74 4.14 4.27 -12.67
C ASN A 74 4.55 5.68 -13.12
N MET A 75 5.78 6.12 -12.85
CA MET A 75 6.35 7.21 -13.64
C MET A 75 6.75 6.65 -15.02
N PRO A 76 6.07 7.05 -16.12
CA PRO A 76 6.42 6.58 -17.46
C PRO A 76 7.88 6.93 -17.75
N GLY A 77 8.68 5.92 -18.10
CA GLY A 77 10.10 6.07 -18.40
C GLY A 77 11.08 5.64 -17.29
N TYR A 78 10.59 5.16 -16.14
CA TYR A 78 11.42 4.60 -15.07
C TYR A 78 11.04 3.14 -14.79
N ILE A 79 12.05 2.28 -14.61
CA ILE A 79 11.87 0.88 -14.16
C ILE A 79 12.40 0.72 -12.73
N GLN A 80 11.79 -0.20 -11.99
CA GLN A 80 12.29 -0.60 -10.67
C GLN A 80 13.36 -1.69 -10.88
N GLN A 81 14.60 -1.42 -10.47
CA GLN A 81 15.66 -2.43 -10.42
C GLN A 81 15.99 -2.74 -8.95
N ARG A 82 15.97 -4.02 -8.60
CA ARG A 82 16.45 -4.50 -7.30
C ARG A 82 17.97 -4.61 -7.36
N LEU A 83 18.66 -3.87 -6.50
CA LEU A 83 20.11 -3.87 -6.41
C LEU A 83 20.60 -5.12 -5.66
N PRO A 84 21.89 -5.48 -5.79
CA PRO A 84 22.49 -6.63 -5.09
C PRO A 84 22.39 -6.55 -3.56
N ASP A 85 22.18 -5.36 -3.01
CA ASP A 85 21.99 -5.08 -1.58
C ASP A 85 20.50 -5.19 -1.13
N GLY A 86 19.61 -5.55 -2.05
CA GLY A 86 18.18 -5.70 -1.81
C GLY A 86 17.36 -4.41 -1.87
N ARG A 87 17.98 -3.25 -2.10
CA ARG A 87 17.28 -1.97 -2.28
C ARG A 87 16.61 -1.89 -3.65
N VAL A 88 15.58 -1.07 -3.78
CA VAL A 88 14.92 -0.81 -5.06
C VAL A 88 15.29 0.60 -5.52
N ALA A 89 15.90 0.70 -6.71
CA ALA A 89 16.18 1.98 -7.36
C ALA A 89 15.27 2.15 -8.58
N MET A 90 14.82 3.38 -8.82
CA MET A 90 14.18 3.76 -10.08
C MET A 90 15.25 4.16 -11.08
N ILE A 91 15.41 3.39 -12.15
CA ILE A 91 16.37 3.66 -13.21
C ILE A 91 15.62 4.15 -14.44
N PRO A 92 15.98 5.30 -15.03
CA PRO A 92 15.36 5.73 -16.27
C PRO A 92 15.67 4.71 -17.37
N VAL A 93 14.68 4.33 -18.16
CA VAL A 93 14.81 3.30 -19.22
C VAL A 93 15.95 3.65 -20.20
N MET A 94 16.21 4.95 -20.40
CA MET A 94 17.30 5.45 -21.25
C MET A 94 18.71 5.15 -20.71
N ALA A 95 18.85 4.90 -19.40
CA ALA A 95 20.14 4.63 -18.77
C ALA A 95 20.45 3.12 -18.67
N VAL A 96 19.54 2.25 -19.10
CA VAL A 96 19.79 0.80 -19.13
C VAL A 96 20.66 0.48 -20.35
N PRO A 97 21.89 -0.03 -20.17
CA PRO A 97 22.70 -0.49 -21.29
C PRO A 97 21.96 -1.65 -21.98
N GLN A 98 21.49 -1.44 -23.20
CA GLN A 98 20.93 -2.53 -23.98
C GLN A 98 22.06 -3.53 -24.25
N PRO A 99 21.86 -4.85 -24.06
CA PRO A 99 22.81 -5.82 -24.57
C PRO A 99 22.85 -5.64 -26.09
N MET A 100 24.01 -5.25 -26.64
CA MET A 100 24.23 -5.22 -28.09
C MET A 100 23.92 -6.61 -28.62
N ARG A 101 22.72 -6.79 -29.17
CA ARG A 101 22.35 -8.00 -29.87
C ARG A 101 23.11 -7.93 -31.19
N VAL A 102 24.29 -8.55 -31.21
CA VAL A 102 25.10 -8.71 -32.42
C VAL A 102 24.21 -9.38 -33.48
N HIS A 103 23.68 -8.58 -34.39
CA HIS A 103 23.02 -9.11 -35.57
C HIS A 103 24.14 -9.70 -36.42
N GLN A 104 24.28 -11.03 -36.38
CA GLN A 104 25.05 -11.74 -37.38
C GLN A 104 24.29 -11.57 -38.71
N SER A 105 24.71 -10.61 -39.52
CA SER A 105 24.29 -10.52 -40.92
C SER A 105 24.76 -11.77 -41.64
N THR A 106 23.89 -12.77 -41.78
CA THR A 106 24.14 -13.90 -42.67
C THR A 106 23.89 -13.42 -44.10
N THR A 107 24.98 -13.13 -44.82
CA THR A 107 24.96 -12.86 -46.26
C THR A 107 24.53 -14.13 -46.99
N HIS A 108 23.23 -14.26 -47.28
CA HIS A 108 22.71 -15.40 -48.05
C HIS A 108 22.81 -15.07 -49.56
N THR A 109 23.89 -15.49 -50.20
CA THR A 109 24.00 -15.54 -51.68
C THR A 109 23.21 -16.76 -52.17
N THR A 110 22.18 -16.53 -52.97
CA THR A 110 21.46 -17.59 -53.70
C THR A 110 21.87 -17.54 -55.17
N GLN A 111 22.86 -18.33 -55.57
CA GLN A 111 23.02 -18.69 -56.99
C GLN A 111 22.09 -19.86 -57.29
N ARG A 112 21.06 -19.63 -58.11
CA ARG A 112 20.29 -20.70 -58.74
C ARG A 112 20.99 -21.13 -60.03
N LEU A 113 21.39 -22.40 -60.09
CA LEU A 113 21.79 -23.08 -61.31
C LEU A 113 20.52 -23.48 -62.08
N GLN A 114 20.32 -22.93 -63.29
CA GLN A 114 19.33 -23.38 -64.26
C GLN A 114 19.93 -24.55 -65.04
N GLU A 115 19.27 -25.72 -65.03
CA GLU A 115 19.47 -26.75 -66.05
C GLU A 115 18.17 -26.95 -66.83
N LYS A 116 18.34 -27.26 -68.11
CA LYS A 116 17.39 -27.10 -69.21
C LYS A 116 16.93 -28.46 -69.72
#